data_AF-A0A6J4EAR6-F1
#
_entry.id   AF-A0A6J4EAR6-F1
#
_cell.length_a   1.000
_cell.length_b   1.000
_cell.length_c   1.000
_cell.angle_alpha   90.00
_cell.angle_beta   90.00
_cell.angle_gamma   90.00
#
_symmetry.space_group_name_H-M   'P 1'
#
loop_
_entity.id
_entity.type
_entity.pdbx_description
1 polymer ?
#
loop_
_entity_poly.entity_id
_entity_poly.type
_entity_poly.pdbx_seq_one_letter_code
_entity_poly.pdbx_strand_id
1 'polypeptide(L)' 'MLGYMTAQEAKRLGFTHHGKYYGIPVWVGDPHGNCMVATKWAPLELLMSLWHHVEGLCHAMRGTEPTFMFLVGREIE' A
#
# COMPACT_ATOMS: atom_id res chain seq x y z
N MET A 1 1.02 10.76 12.92
CA MET A 1 -0.39 10.38 13.09
C MET A 1 -0.44 9.01 13.76
N LEU A 2 -0.92 8.88 14.99
CA LEU A 2 -1.18 7.56 15.63
C LEU A 2 -2.58 7.03 15.26
N GLY A 3 -3.09 7.42 14.09
CA GLY A 3 -4.50 7.32 13.72
C GLY A 3 -4.74 6.48 12.48
N TYR A 4 -5.94 5.92 12.41
CA TYR A 4 -6.50 5.31 11.20
C TYR A 4 -6.85 6.43 10.21
N MET A 5 -6.31 6.37 8.99
CA MET A 5 -6.68 7.27 7.90
C MET A 5 -8.06 6.87 7.39
N THR A 6 -8.99 7.82 7.44
CA THR A 6 -10.36 7.62 6.99
C THR A 6 -10.46 7.64 5.46
N ALA A 7 -11.56 7.11 4.92
CA ALA A 7 -11.88 7.17 3.49
C ALA A 7 -11.91 8.63 2.96
N GLN A 8 -12.48 9.56 3.74
CA GLN A 8 -12.58 10.96 3.35
C GLN A 8 -11.20 11.64 3.27
N GLU A 9 -10.31 11.36 4.23
CA GLU A 9 -8.93 11.85 4.20
C GLU A 9 -8.16 11.25 3.02
N ALA A 10 -8.30 9.94 2.79
CA ALA A 10 -7.68 9.25 1.68
C ALA A 10 -8.09 9.88 0.32
N LYS A 11 -9.39 10.15 0.13
CA LYS A 11 -9.87 10.86 -1.08
C LYS A 11 -9.26 12.24 -1.24
N ARG A 12 -9.16 13.03 -0.16
CA ARG A 12 -8.53 14.36 -0.19
C ARG A 12 -7.06 14.31 -0.58
N LEU A 13 -6.38 13.20 -0.28
CA LEU A 13 -4.98 12.97 -0.62
C LEU A 13 -4.78 12.34 -2.02
N GLY A 14 -5.86 12.06 -2.75
CA GLY A 14 -5.80 11.52 -4.11
C GLY A 14 -5.85 9.99 -4.20
N PHE A 15 -6.16 9.29 -3.11
CA PHE A 15 -6.42 7.84 -3.17
C PHE A 15 -7.81 7.57 -3.76
N THR A 16 -7.91 6.50 -4.55
CA THR A 16 -9.12 6.17 -5.33
C THR A 16 -9.72 4.82 -4.95
N HIS A 17 -8.90 3.87 -4.47
CA HIS A 17 -9.32 2.52 -4.14
C HIS A 17 -8.90 2.10 -2.73
N HIS A 18 -9.63 1.15 -2.17
CA HIS A 18 -9.12 0.32 -1.09
C HIS A 18 -8.18 -0.75 -1.67
N GLY A 19 -7.23 -1.24 -0.88
CA GLY A 19 -6.38 -2.36 -1.27
C GLY A 19 -5.88 -3.18 -0.10
N LYS A 20 -5.07 -4.21 -0.41
CA LYS A 20 -4.40 -5.05 0.58
C LYS A 20 -2.98 -5.40 0.14
N TYR A 21 -2.08 -5.49 1.12
CA TYR A 21 -0.71 -5.98 0.96
C TYR A 21 -0.45 -7.08 2.00
N TYR A 22 -0.46 -8.35 1.60
CA TYR A 22 -0.36 -9.51 2.51
C TYR A 22 -1.30 -9.43 3.73
N GLY A 23 -2.52 -8.93 3.52
CA GLY A 23 -3.52 -8.74 4.59
C GLY A 23 -3.46 -7.38 5.29
N ILE A 24 -2.41 -6.59 5.09
CA ILE A 24 -2.31 -5.21 5.56
C ILE A 24 -3.28 -4.35 4.73
N PRO A 25 -4.28 -3.70 5.35
CA PRO A 25 -5.19 -2.82 4.64
C PRO A 25 -4.45 -1.55 4.18
N VAL A 26 -4.57 -1.23 2.89
CA VAL A 26 -3.97 -0.04 2.27
C VAL A 26 -5.02 0.78 1.51
N TRP A 27 -4.68 2.03 1.23
CA TRP A 27 -5.28 2.89 0.23
C TRP A 27 -4.42 2.85 -1.03
N VAL A 28 -5.05 2.83 -2.20
CA VAL A 28 -4.36 2.78 -3.50
C VAL A 28 -4.85 3.97 -4.33
N GLY A 29 -3.92 4.73 -4.90
CA GLY A 29 -4.19 5.78 -5.89
C GLY A 29 -4.63 5.19 -7.22
N ASP A 30 -4.73 6.02 -8.25
CA ASP A 30 -5.04 5.54 -9.61
C ASP A 30 -4.04 4.46 -10.05
N PRO A 31 -4.46 3.18 -10.18
CA PRO A 31 -3.56 2.10 -10.55
C PRO A 31 -3.01 2.22 -11.98
N HIS A 32 -3.68 3.00 -12.84
CA HIS A 32 -3.30 3.19 -14.24
C HIS A 32 -2.57 4.51 -14.50
N GLY A 33 -2.49 5.38 -13.48
CA GLY A 33 -1.85 6.68 -13.53
C GLY A 33 -0.80 6.83 -12.43
N ASN A 34 -0.99 7.81 -11.55
CA ASN A 34 -0.10 8.05 -10.41
C ASN A 34 -0.39 7.06 -9.27
N CYS A 35 0.12 5.84 -9.42
CA CYS A 35 -0.03 4.80 -8.42
C CYS A 35 0.70 5.19 -7.13
N MET A 36 -0.08 5.37 -6.06
CA MET A 36 0.40 5.65 -4.70
C MET A 36 -0.22 4.64 -3.75
N VAL A 37 0.51 4.26 -2.71
CA VAL A 37 0.03 3.32 -1.70
C VAL A 37 0.34 3.87 -0.32
N ALA A 38 -0.63 3.80 0.58
CA ALA A 38 -0.46 4.11 2.00
C ALA A 38 -1.25 3.12 2.85
N THR A 39 -0.74 2.75 4.02
CA THR A 39 -1.52 1.92 4.95
C THR A 39 -2.68 2.70 5.53
N LYS A 40 -3.77 2.00 5.84
CA LYS A 40 -4.92 2.64 6.49
C LYS A 40 -4.64 3.00 7.95
N TRP A 41 -3.65 2.37 8.57
CA TRP A 41 -3.35 2.58 9.97
C TRP A 41 -1.85 2.73 10.16
N ALA A 42 -1.41 3.87 10.69
CA ALA A 42 0.00 4.25 10.74
C ALA A 42 0.96 3.20 11.35
N PRO A 43 0.61 2.45 12.41
CA PRO A 43 1.48 1.37 12.91
C PRO A 43 1.76 0.26 11.88
N LEU A 44 0.86 0.05 10.92
CA LEU A 44 1.06 -0.93 9.86
C LEU A 44 2.07 -0.47 8.80
N GLU A 45 2.41 0.82 8.74
CA GLU A 45 3.50 1.31 7.88
C GLU A 45 4.83 0.63 8.23
N LEU A 46 5.09 0.40 9.52
CA LEU A 46 6.29 -0.29 9.97
C LEU A 46 6.30 -1.74 9.50
N LEU A 47 5.15 -2.42 9.59
CA LEU A 47 5.01 -3.81 9.15
C LEU A 47 5.14 -3.92 7.63
N MET A 48 4.52 -3.01 6.88
CA MET A 48 4.63 -2.93 5.42
C MET A 48 6.07 -2.65 5.00
N SER A 49 6.74 -1.70 5.66
CA SER A 49 8.15 -1.37 5.41
C SER A 49 9.05 -2.58 5.65
N LEU A 50 8.83 -3.33 6.74
CA LEU A 50 9.59 -4.55 7.01
C LEU A 50 9.40 -5.59 5.90
N TRP A 51 8.16 -5.81 5.46
CA TRP A 51 7.87 -6.72 4.35
C TRP A 51 8.50 -6.28 3.04
N HIS A 52 8.50 -4.97 2.73
CA HIS A 52 9.19 -4.45 1.56
C HIS A 52 10.70 -4.77 1.57
N HIS A 53 11.36 -4.71 2.74
CA HIS A 53 12.77 -5.09 2.84
C HIS A 53 12.98 -6.60 2.63
N VAL A 54 12.09 -7.43 3.17
CA VAL A 54 12.16 -8.89 3.00
C VAL A 54 11.92 -9.28 1.53
N GLU A 55 10.91 -8.72 0.88
CA GLU A 55 10.65 -8.94 -0.55
C GLU A 55 11.79 -8.42 -1.41
N GLY A 56 12.29 -7.22 -1.13
CA GLY A 56 13.45 -6.65 -1.83
C GLY A 56 14.67 -7.56 -1.76
N LEU A 57 14.96 -8.14 -0.58
CA LEU A 57 16.03 -9.11 -0.43
C LEU A 57 15.76 -10.40 -1.21
N CYS A 58 14.54 -10.95 -1.14
CA CYS A 58 14.15 -12.14 -1.90
C CYS A 58 14.28 -11.94 -3.41
N HIS A 59 13.83 -10.78 -3.92
CA HIS A 59 13.91 -10.41 -5.33
C HIS A 59 15.37 -10.19 -5.77
N ALA A 60 16.19 -9.53 -4.94
CA ALA A 60 17.61 -9.34 -5.19
C ALA A 60 18.35 -10.70 -5.30
N MET A 61 18.06 -11.64 -4.39
CA MET A 61 18.63 -13.00 -4.46
C MET A 61 18.20 -13.78 -5.71
N ARG A 62 17.03 -13.46 -6.28
CA ARG A 62 16.52 -14.05 -7.52
C ARG A 62 16.97 -13.32 -8.78
N GLY A 63 17.71 -12.21 -8.64
CA GLY A 63 18.10 -11.35 -9.77
C GLY A 63 16.93 -10.68 -10.47
N THR A 64 15.77 -10.59 -9.83
CA THR A 64 14.56 -9.94 -10.36
C THR A 64 14.46 -8.51 -9.84
N GLU A 65 13.88 -7.61 -10.63
CA GLU A 65 13.57 -6.26 -10.17
C GLU A 65 12.65 -6.30 -8.92
N PRO A 66 12.87 -5.44 -7.90
CA PRO A 66 12.00 -5.40 -6.74
C PRO A 66 10.60 -4.94 -7.14
N THR A 67 9.62 -5.84 -7.06
CA THR A 67 8.21 -5.54 -7.34
C THR A 67 7.36 -5.90 -6.13
N PHE A 68 6.59 -4.96 -5.61
CA PHE A 68 5.66 -5.21 -4.50
C PHE A 68 4.25 -5.41 -5.05
N MET A 69 3.64 -6.54 -4.76
CA MET A 69 2.31 -6.87 -5.28
C MET A 69 1.22 -6.42 -4.32
N PHE A 70 0.40 -5.48 -4.79
CA PHE A 70 -0.78 -4.99 -4.06
C PHE A 70 -2.06 -5.54 -4.70
N LEU A 71 -2.99 -5.99 -3.86
CA LEU A 71 -4.34 -6.29 -4.30
C LEU A 71 -5.15 -5.00 -4.33
N VAL A 72 -5.53 -4.55 -5.52
CA VAL A 72 -6.48 -3.44 -5.69
C VAL A 72 -7.90 -3.95 -5.43
N GLY A 73 -8.62 -3.27 -4.56
CA GLY A 73 -9.99 -3.57 -4.18
C GLY A 73 -10.97 -2.55 -4.75
N ARG A 74 -12.14 -2.44 -4.10
CA ARG A 74 -13.21 -1.52 -4.52
C ARG A 74 -12.79 -0.05 -4.40
N GLU A 75 -13.42 0.80 -5.20
CA GLU A 75 -13.31 2.26 -5.10
C GLU A 75 -13.75 2.77 -3.72
N ILE A 76 -13.21 3.91 -3.31
CA ILE A 76 -13.58 4.57 -2.06
C ILE A 76 -14.92 5.28 -2.25
N GLU A 77 -15.89 5.01 -1.37
CA GLU A 77 -17.20 5.69 -1.30
C GLU A 77 -17.13 7.11 -0.74
#